data_AF-S2E7R7-F1
#
_entry.id   AF-S2E7R7-F1
#
_cell.length_a   1.000
_cell.length_b   1.000
_cell.length_c   1.000
_cell.angle_alpha   90.00
_cell.angle_beta   90.00
_cell.angle_gamma   90.00
#
_symmetry.space_group_name_H-M   'P 1'
#
loop_
_entity.id
_entity.type
_entity.pdbx_description
1 polymer ?
#
loop_
_entity_poly.entity_id
_entity_poly.type
_entity_poly.pdbx_seq_one_letter_code
_entity_poly.pdbx_strand_id
1 'polypeptide(L)'
;MKTSKSDFMDKIVVLDFGSQYSHLICRRIREFSVYAELVPFDISFEELQKHNPKGIIFSGGPSSVYNSNAPVPESKIFDMKLPLLGICYGHQLIVNKFGGKVKRANKE
;
A
#
# COMPACT_ATOMS: atom_id res chain seq x y z
N MET A 1 15.01 27.80 -23.66
CA MET A 1 14.79 26.35 -23.83
C MET A 1 15.11 25.63 -22.52
N LYS A 2 14.09 25.21 -21.76
CA LYS A 2 14.18 24.23 -20.67
C LYS A 2 12.85 23.49 -20.56
N THR A 3 12.60 22.58 -21.50
CA THR A 3 11.60 21.53 -21.35
C THR A 3 12.28 20.33 -20.68
N SER A 4 11.83 19.95 -19.48
CA SER A 4 11.83 18.54 -18.99
C SER A 4 11.53 18.43 -17.48
N LYS A 5 10.38 18.91 -17.03
CA LYS A 5 9.66 18.16 -15.99
C LYS A 5 8.72 17.29 -16.81
N SER A 6 9.00 16.00 -16.90
CA SER A 6 8.07 15.09 -17.56
C SER A 6 6.71 15.25 -16.88
N ASP A 7 5.66 15.43 -17.68
CA ASP A 7 4.26 15.62 -17.26
C ASP A 7 3.66 14.33 -16.64
N PHE A 8 4.43 13.60 -15.83
CA PHE A 8 3.91 12.49 -15.07
C PHE A 8 3.14 13.06 -13.88
N MET A 9 1.81 12.96 -13.98
CA MET A 9 0.88 13.23 -12.91
C MET A 9 1.28 12.45 -11.66
N ASP A 10 1.38 13.12 -10.51
CA ASP A 10 1.72 12.47 -9.25
C ASP A 10 0.72 11.33 -8.96
N LYS A 11 1.26 10.13 -8.71
CA LYS A 11 0.50 8.90 -8.54
C LYS A 11 0.72 8.27 -7.17
N ILE A 12 -0.37 7.89 -6.52
CA ILE A 12 -0.36 6.99 -5.36
C ILE A 12 -0.85 5.61 -5.80
N VAL A 13 -0.12 4.57 -5.42
CA VAL A 13 -0.56 3.19 -5.64
C VAL A 13 -1.09 2.62 -4.32
N VAL A 14 -2.29 2.05 -4.37
CA VAL A 14 -2.94 1.39 -3.23
C VAL A 14 -2.86 -0.13 -3.48
N LEU A 15 -2.17 -0.85 -2.61
CA LEU A 15 -2.15 -2.32 -2.62
C LEU A 15 -3.37 -2.83 -1.86
N ASP A 16 -4.18 -3.64 -2.54
CA ASP A 16 -5.40 -4.21 -2.01
C ASP A 16 -5.17 -5.55 -1.31
N PHE A 17 -5.34 -5.56 0.01
CA PHE A 17 -5.31 -6.77 0.85
C PHE A 17 -6.70 -7.36 1.10
N GLY A 18 -7.70 -6.98 0.30
CA GLY A 18 -9.09 -7.43 0.39
C GLY A 18 -9.97 -6.53 1.25
N SER A 19 -9.62 -5.24 1.42
CA SER A 19 -10.44 -4.30 2.19
C SER A 19 -11.73 -3.96 1.46
N GLN A 20 -12.85 -3.96 2.19
CA GLN A 20 -14.11 -3.36 1.70
C GLN A 20 -13.97 -1.85 1.37
N TYR A 21 -12.92 -1.19 1.87
CA TYR A 21 -12.68 0.25 1.68
C TYR A 21 -11.61 0.57 0.64
N SER A 22 -11.01 -0.41 -0.05
CA SER A 22 -9.92 -0.17 -1.01
C SER A 22 -10.27 0.85 -2.10
N HIS A 23 -11.44 0.72 -2.74
CA HIS A 23 -11.91 1.70 -3.72
C HIS A 23 -12.22 3.07 -3.10
N LEU A 24 -12.67 3.12 -1.84
CA LEU A 24 -12.92 4.38 -1.14
C LEU A 24 -11.61 5.14 -0.88
N ILE A 25 -10.54 4.45 -0.52
CA ILE A 25 -9.20 5.06 -0.36
C ILE A 25 -8.79 5.73 -1.68
N CYS A 26 -8.87 5.02 -2.81
CA CYS A 26 -8.56 5.60 -4.12
C CYS A 26 -9.45 6.81 -4.45
N ARG A 27 -10.76 6.73 -4.15
CA ARG A 27 -11.68 7.86 -4.36
C ARG A 27 -11.26 9.08 -3.54
N ARG A 28 -10.93 8.91 -2.26
CA ARG A 28 -10.49 10.02 -1.39
C ARG A 28 -9.21 10.67 -1.88
N ILE A 29 -8.23 9.90 -2.38
CA ILE A 29 -7.01 10.46 -2.97
C ILE A 29 -7.34 11.29 -4.22
N ARG A 30 -8.23 10.79 -5.08
CA ARG A 30 -8.66 11.51 -6.29
C ARG A 30 -9.44 12.78 -5.98
N GLU A 31 -10.16 12.85 -4.86
CA GLU A 31 -10.82 14.08 -4.37
C GLU A 31 -9.79 15.19 -4.03
N PHE A 32 -8.53 14.83 -3.74
CA PHE A 32 -7.40 15.77 -3.60
C PHE A 32 -6.67 16.06 -4.92
N SER A 33 -7.27 15.73 -6.07
CA SER A 33 -6.68 15.91 -7.41
C SER A 33 -5.36 15.14 -7.64
N VAL A 34 -5.12 14.06 -6.89
CA VAL A 34 -3.98 13.16 -7.08
C VAL A 34 -4.44 11.88 -7.78
N TYR A 35 -3.67 11.41 -8.77
CA TYR A 35 -4.01 10.15 -9.43
C TYR A 35 -3.79 8.97 -8.48
N ALA A 36 -4.74 8.04 -8.45
CA ALA A 36 -4.67 6.86 -7.60
C ALA A 36 -4.98 5.60 -8.40
N GLU A 37 -4.16 4.57 -8.21
CA GLU A 37 -4.31 3.27 -8.85
C GLU A 37 -4.44 2.18 -7.79
N LEU A 38 -5.39 1.27 -7.98
CA LEU A 38 -5.60 0.12 -7.10
C LEU A 38 -5.00 -1.11 -7.77
N VAL A 39 -4.12 -1.81 -7.05
CA VAL A 39 -3.45 -3.02 -7.53
C VAL A 39 -3.58 -4.12 -6.47
N PRO A 40 -3.54 -5.41 -6.85
CA PRO A 40 -3.59 -6.48 -5.85
C PRO A 40 -2.30 -6.50 -5.00
N PHE A 41 -2.40 -7.03 -3.77
CA PHE A 41 -1.25 -7.05 -2.86
C PHE A 41 -0.05 -7.89 -3.33
N ASP A 42 -0.30 -8.85 -4.22
CA ASP A 42 0.68 -9.81 -4.75
C ASP A 42 1.34 -9.32 -6.06
N ILE A 43 1.12 -8.04 -6.43
CA ILE A 43 1.88 -7.39 -7.50
C ILE A 43 3.38 -7.53 -7.25
N SER A 44 4.13 -7.89 -8.29
CA SER A 44 5.59 -7.98 -8.18
C SER A 44 6.19 -6.59 -7.99
N PHE A 45 7.36 -6.53 -7.35
CA PHE A 45 8.13 -5.30 -7.22
C PHE A 45 8.42 -4.65 -8.58
N GLU A 46 8.75 -5.47 -9.60
CA GLU A 46 9.05 -4.99 -10.95
C GLU A 46 7.81 -4.37 -11.62
N GLU A 47 6.64 -4.98 -11.49
CA GLU A 47 5.39 -4.40 -11.98
C GLU A 47 5.05 -3.12 -11.21
N LEU A 48 5.17 -3.12 -9.87
CA LEU A 48 4.91 -1.94 -9.04
C LEU A 48 5.80 -0.75 -9.44
N GLN A 49 7.06 -0.99 -9.79
CA GLN A 49 7.97 0.05 -10.28
C GLN A 49 7.50 0.70 -11.59
N LYS A 50 6.87 -0.08 -12.49
CA LYS A 50 6.33 0.45 -13.76
C LYS A 50 5.20 1.44 -13.54
N HIS A 51 4.49 1.37 -12.42
CA HIS A 51 3.48 2.38 -12.06
C HIS A 51 4.10 3.74 -11.72
N ASN A 52 5.41 3.81 -11.43
CA ASN A 52 6.13 5.02 -11.03
C ASN A 52 5.46 5.80 -9.86
N PRO A 53 5.15 5.14 -8.73
CA PRO A 53 4.45 5.79 -7.62
C PRO A 53 5.30 6.86 -6.91
N LYS A 54 4.64 7.91 -6.42
CA LYS A 54 5.19 8.89 -5.47
C LYS A 54 4.99 8.49 -4.02
N GLY A 55 4.08 7.56 -3.77
CA GLY A 55 3.79 7.01 -2.46
C GLY A 55 2.93 5.76 -2.59
N ILE A 56 2.95 4.94 -1.54
CA ILE A 56 2.28 3.65 -1.50
C ILE A 56 1.35 3.61 -0.30
N ILE A 57 0.17 3.02 -0.47
CA ILE A 57 -0.75 2.71 0.62
C ILE A 57 -0.99 1.22 0.66
N PHE A 58 -0.81 0.60 1.83
CA PHE A 58 -1.30 -0.74 2.10
C PHE A 58 -2.70 -0.64 2.70
N SER A 59 -3.69 -1.19 1.99
CA SER A 59 -5.07 -1.17 2.46
C SER A 59 -5.27 -2.08 3.67
N GLY A 60 -6.47 -2.02 4.25
CA GLY A 60 -6.91 -2.99 5.23
C GLY A 60 -7.20 -4.36 4.61
N GLY A 61 -7.69 -5.28 5.41
CA GLY A 61 -8.14 -6.57 4.92
C GLY A 61 -8.86 -7.32 6.05
N PRO A 62 -9.71 -8.30 5.71
CA PRO A 62 -10.35 -9.18 6.71
C PRO A 62 -9.33 -10.12 7.37
N SER A 63 -8.17 -10.28 6.73
CA SER A 63 -7.10 -11.17 7.17
C SER A 63 -6.49 -10.71 8.49
N SER A 64 -6.02 -11.69 9.26
CA SER A 64 -5.22 -11.47 10.46
C SER A 64 -3.77 -11.83 10.15
N VAL A 65 -2.81 -10.99 10.54
CA VAL A 65 -1.37 -11.19 10.26
C VAL A 65 -0.79 -12.49 10.85
N TYR A 66 -1.51 -13.15 11.75
CA TYR A 66 -1.08 -14.39 12.39
C TYR A 66 -1.40 -15.66 11.59
N ASN A 67 -2.20 -15.56 10.52
CA ASN A 67 -2.50 -16.73 9.71
C ASN A 67 -1.29 -17.06 8.83
N SER A 68 -0.93 -18.35 8.71
CA SER A 68 0.20 -18.79 7.87
C SER A 68 0.05 -18.39 6.40
N ASN A 69 -1.19 -18.22 5.94
CA ASN A 69 -1.54 -17.81 4.58
C ASN A 69 -1.99 -16.34 4.52
N ALA A 70 -1.59 -15.52 5.50
CA ALA A 70 -1.96 -14.12 5.52
C ALA A 70 -1.36 -13.41 4.28
N PRO A 71 -2.11 -12.55 3.59
CA PRO A 71 -1.61 -11.76 2.45
C PRO A 71 -0.41 -10.90 2.84
N VAL A 72 0.76 -11.10 2.21
CA VAL A 72 1.97 -10.32 2.45
C VAL A 72 2.49 -9.84 1.10
N PRO A 73 2.85 -8.55 0.94
CA PRO A 73 3.39 -8.05 -0.31
C PRO A 73 4.86 -8.48 -0.46
N GLU A 74 5.40 -8.40 -1.69
CA GLU A 74 6.81 -8.71 -1.91
C GLU A 74 7.73 -7.88 -0.99
N SER A 75 8.72 -8.53 -0.38
CA SER A 75 9.56 -7.94 0.67
C SER A 75 10.31 -6.68 0.23
N LYS A 76 10.69 -6.60 -1.06
CA LYS A 76 11.38 -5.45 -1.66
C LYS A 76 10.53 -4.19 -1.74
N ILE A 77 9.19 -4.31 -1.69
CA ILE A 77 8.28 -3.16 -1.72
C ILE A 77 8.49 -2.27 -0.49
N PHE A 78 8.83 -2.86 0.66
CA PHE A 78 9.14 -2.10 1.87
C PHE A 78 10.46 -1.33 1.80
N ASP A 79 11.38 -1.77 0.92
CA ASP A 79 12.70 -1.18 0.76
C ASP A 79 12.69 -0.04 -0.29
N MET A 80 11.53 0.21 -0.91
CA MET A 80 11.32 1.37 -1.76
C MET A 80 11.51 2.64 -0.92
N LYS A 81 12.35 3.56 -1.40
CA LYS A 81 12.56 4.88 -0.78
C LYS A 81 11.39 5.83 -1.05
N LEU A 82 10.17 5.37 -0.76
CA LEU A 82 8.92 6.10 -0.95
C LEU A 82 8.15 6.18 0.37
N PRO A 83 7.34 7.23 0.57
CA PRO A 83 6.38 7.27 1.66
C PRO A 83 5.42 6.07 1.60
N LEU A 84 5.28 5.37 2.72
CA LEU A 84 4.41 4.21 2.88
C LEU A 84 3.42 4.46 4.03
N LEU A 85 2.13 4.37 3.72
CA LEU A 85 1.05 4.42 4.71
C LEU A 85 0.37 3.05 4.81
N GLY A 86 0.30 2.48 6.01
CA GLY A 86 -0.48 1.27 6.28
C GLY A 86 -1.80 1.59 6.97
N ILE A 87 -2.91 1.01 6.50
CA ILE A 87 -4.23 1.16 7.10
C ILE A 87 -4.67 -0.19 7.67
N CYS A 88 -4.94 -0.24 8.98
CA CYS A 88 -5.38 -1.46 9.67
C CYS A 88 -4.43 -2.64 9.42
N TYR A 89 -4.84 -3.64 8.63
CA TYR A 89 -4.00 -4.78 8.25
C TYR A 89 -2.67 -4.34 7.61
N GLY A 90 -2.70 -3.36 6.70
CA GLY A 90 -1.48 -2.78 6.12
C GLY A 90 -0.53 -2.17 7.16
N HIS A 91 -1.07 -1.58 8.23
CA HIS A 91 -0.25 -1.07 9.35
C HIS A 91 0.42 -2.22 10.12
N GLN A 92 -0.33 -3.30 10.39
CA GLN A 92 0.21 -4.49 11.07
C GLN A 92 1.35 -5.14 10.28
N LEU A 93 1.25 -5.17 8.95
CA LEU A 93 2.31 -5.66 8.07
C LEU A 93 3.60 -4.83 8.19
N ILE A 94 3.48 -3.50 8.20
CA ILE A 94 4.62 -2.58 8.37
C ILE A 94 5.29 -2.82 9.73
N VAL A 95 4.50 -2.85 10.82
CA VAL A 95 5.00 -3.11 12.16
C VAL A 95 5.77 -4.44 12.21
N ASN A 96 5.20 -5.51 11.67
CA ASN A 96 5.84 -6.83 11.68
C ASN A 96 7.14 -6.85 10.85
N LYS A 97 7.15 -6.23 9.66
CA LYS A 97 8.33 -6.17 8.78
C LYS A 97 9.52 -5.46 9.45
N PHE A 98 9.27 -4.39 10.20
CA PHE A 98 10.33 -3.61 10.84
C PHE A 98 10.60 -4.03 12.30
N GLY A 99 10.24 -5.26 12.67
CA GLY A 99 10.61 -5.87 13.96
C GLY A 99 9.73 -5.47 15.15
N GLY A 100 8.65 -4.73 14.91
CA GLY A 100 7.62 -4.48 15.91
C GLY A 100 6.75 -5.72 16.16
N LYS A 101 6.01 -5.72 17.27
CA LYS A 101 5.15 -6.84 17.67
C LYS A 101 3.68 -6.42 17.61
N VAL A 102 2.91 -7.08 16.75
CA VAL A 102 1.45 -6.99 16.77
C VAL A 102 0.94 -8.01 17.80
N LYS A 103 -0.06 -7.64 18.60
CA LYS A 103 -0.76 -8.56 19.51
C LYS A 103 -2.24 -8.63 19.14
N ARG A 104 -2.86 -9.81 19.30
CA ARG A 104 -4.32 -9.92 19.22
C ARG A 104 -4.91 -9.15 20.40
N ALA A 105 -5.91 -8.32 20.12
CA ALA A 105 -6.71 -7.73 21.17
C ALA A 105 -7.63 -8.81 21.73
N ASN A 106 -7.65 -8.98 23.05
CA ASN A 106 -8.70 -9.75 23.70
C ASN A 106 -10.00 -8.95 23.58
N LYS A 107 -11.12 -9.64 23.30
CA LYS A 107 -12.43 -9.01 23.50
C LYS A 107 -12.63 -8.87 25.01
N GLU A 108 -12.81 -7.63 25.47
CA GLU A 108 -13.39 -7.34 26.78
C GLU A 108 -14.85 -7.84 26.83
#